data_AF-A0AAX2ZYH2-F1
#
_entry.id   AF-A0AAX2ZYH2-F1
#
_cell.length_a   1.000
_cell.length_b   1.000
_cell.length_c   1.000
_cell.angle_alpha   90.00
_cell.angle_beta   90.00
_cell.angle_gamma   90.00
#
_symmetry.space_group_name_H-M   'P 1'
#
loop_
_entity.id
_entity.type
_entity.pdbx_description
1 polymer ?
#
loop_
_entity_poly.entity_id
_entity_poly.type
_entity_poly.pdbx_seq_one_letter_code
_entity_poly.pdbx_strand_id
1 'polypeptide(L)'
;MFDNVLAAGSHEPKSFLTFLTIGLVLSALFAAGAIGVAMIPSEAGERLDAERARLFTHSEAFWARWPNNRVFEAPYDELADEAIRCERVIEIYQRQRGTNVRPATGHARKIYDKANSQIAAYQAMLNSVHNAMHYAIAQGRGPQLPSN
;
A
#
# COMPACT_ATOMS: atom_id res chain seq x y z
N MET A 1 -42.65 -62.10 -39.86
CA MET A 1 -43.07 -60.77 -39.38
C MET A 1 -42.35 -60.58 -38.06
N PHE A 2 -41.18 -59.95 -38.11
CA PHE A 2 -40.25 -59.84 -36.98
C PHE A 2 -40.35 -58.42 -36.44
N ASP A 3 -40.94 -58.28 -35.26
CA ASP A 3 -41.15 -57.00 -34.61
C ASP A 3 -40.00 -56.65 -33.66
N ASN A 4 -39.64 -55.38 -33.74
CA ASN A 4 -39.04 -54.53 -32.71
C ASN A 4 -37.57 -54.78 -32.35
N VAL A 5 -36.75 -54.18 -33.21
CA VAL A 5 -35.44 -53.59 -32.95
C VAL A 5 -35.44 -52.87 -31.58
N LEU A 6 -34.72 -53.46 -30.63
CA LEU A 6 -34.17 -52.77 -29.47
C LEU A 6 -33.29 -51.63 -29.97
N ALA A 7 -33.80 -50.40 -29.94
CA ALA A 7 -32.99 -49.19 -30.01
C ALA A 7 -32.17 -49.12 -28.71
N ALA A 8 -31.08 -49.86 -28.68
CA ALA A 8 -30.04 -49.73 -27.69
C ALA A 8 -29.48 -48.30 -27.80
N GLY A 9 -29.82 -47.44 -26.84
CA GLY A 9 -29.16 -46.16 -26.66
C GLY A 9 -27.69 -46.43 -26.36
N SER A 10 -26.83 -46.35 -27.37
CA SER A 10 -25.38 -46.38 -27.20
C SER A 10 -24.95 -45.06 -26.57
N HIS A 11 -25.09 -44.97 -25.25
CA HIS A 11 -24.32 -44.00 -24.51
C HIS A 11 -22.88 -44.52 -24.52
N GLU A 12 -22.07 -44.06 -25.48
CA GLU A 12 -20.63 -44.26 -25.44
C GLU A 12 -20.13 -43.79 -24.06
N PRO A 13 -19.43 -44.64 -23.28
CA PRO A 13 -18.82 -44.18 -22.06
C PRO A 13 -17.72 -43.20 -22.48
N LYS A 14 -17.99 -41.90 -22.37
CA LYS A 14 -16.98 -40.86 -22.60
C LYS A 14 -15.78 -41.20 -21.72
N SER A 15 -14.72 -41.66 -22.39
CA SER A 15 -13.56 -42.27 -21.79
C SER A 15 -13.00 -41.40 -20.67
N PHE A 16 -12.58 -42.01 -19.57
CA PHE A 16 -11.84 -41.38 -18.48
C PHE A 16 -10.68 -40.50 -18.99
N LEU A 17 -10.11 -40.89 -20.14
CA LEU A 17 -9.09 -40.15 -20.87
C LEU A 17 -9.55 -38.73 -21.28
N THR A 18 -10.82 -38.56 -21.66
CA THR A 18 -11.41 -37.28 -22.06
C THR A 18 -11.59 -36.34 -20.86
N PHE A 19 -11.94 -36.87 -19.69
CA PHE A 19 -12.02 -36.06 -18.48
C PHE A 19 -10.64 -35.66 -17.97
N LEU A 20 -9.63 -36.54 -18.09
CA LEU A 20 -8.24 -36.23 -17.78
C LEU A 20 -7.67 -35.14 -18.69
N THR A 21 -7.92 -35.19 -20.01
CA THR A 21 -7.43 -34.17 -20.93
C THR A 21 -8.08 -32.83 -20.70
N ILE A 22 -9.40 -32.78 -20.48
CA ILE A 22 -10.12 -31.54 -20.15
C ILE A 22 -9.59 -30.94 -18.84
N GLY A 23 -9.42 -31.76 -17.80
CA GLY A 23 -8.89 -31.32 -16.50
C GLY A 23 -7.46 -30.78 -16.60
N LEU A 24 -6.60 -31.44 -17.39
CA LEU A 24 -5.22 -31.03 -17.60
C LEU A 24 -5.13 -29.71 -18.37
N VAL A 25 -5.95 -29.52 -19.41
CA VAL A 25 -5.99 -28.26 -20.17
C VAL A 25 -6.49 -27.11 -19.31
N LEU A 26 -7.53 -27.32 -18.50
CA LEU A 26 -8.04 -26.31 -17.57
C LEU A 26 -7.00 -25.97 -16.49
N SER A 27 -6.31 -26.98 -15.95
CA SER A 27 -5.23 -26.77 -14.98
C SER A 27 -4.06 -25.99 -15.59
N ALA A 28 -3.65 -26.31 -16.81
CA ALA A 28 -2.60 -25.60 -17.52
C ALA A 28 -2.99 -24.14 -17.82
N LEU A 29 -4.22 -23.88 -18.25
CA LEU A 29 -4.74 -22.52 -18.45
C LEU A 29 -4.79 -21.72 -17.15
N PHE A 30 -5.20 -22.36 -16.04
CA PHE A 30 -5.26 -21.71 -14.74
C PHE A 30 -3.85 -21.41 -14.19
N ALA A 31 -2.91 -22.34 -14.37
CA ALA A 31 -1.51 -22.14 -14.00
C ALA A 31 -0.86 -21.02 -14.84
N ALA A 32 -1.07 -21.02 -16.16
CA ALA A 32 -0.57 -19.97 -17.05
C ALA A 32 -1.20 -18.61 -16.74
N GLY A 33 -2.50 -18.56 -16.44
CA GLY A 33 -3.19 -17.35 -16.01
C GLY A 33 -2.69 -16.82 -14.67
N ALA A 34 -2.45 -17.69 -13.69
CA ALA A 34 -1.90 -17.32 -12.39
C ALA A 34 -0.46 -16.79 -12.50
N ILE A 35 0.38 -17.41 -13.33
CA ILE A 35 1.74 -16.94 -13.61
C ILE A 35 1.70 -15.59 -14.36
N GLY A 36 0.79 -15.45 -15.33
CA GLY A 36 0.57 -14.20 -16.07
C GLY A 36 0.17 -13.05 -15.15
N VAL A 37 -0.79 -13.26 -14.25
CA VAL A 37 -1.21 -12.27 -13.24
C VAL A 37 -0.08 -11.95 -12.24
N ALA A 38 0.73 -12.93 -11.86
CA ALA A 38 1.88 -12.71 -10.97
C ALA A 38 3.04 -11.93 -11.64
N MET A 39 3.12 -11.94 -12.97
CA MET A 39 4.11 -11.18 -13.75
C MET A 39 3.61 -9.83 -14.26
N ILE A 40 2.35 -9.44 -13.99
CA ILE A 40 1.92 -8.07 -14.26
C ILE A 40 2.67 -7.16 -13.27
N PRO A 41 3.62 -6.32 -13.72
CA PRO A 41 4.20 -5.31 -12.85
C PRO A 41 3.04 -4.43 -12.41
N SER A 42 2.74 -4.43 -11.12
CA SER A 42 1.72 -3.54 -10.59
C SER A 42 2.30 -2.13 -10.62
N GLU A 43 2.20 -1.46 -11.77
CA GLU A 43 2.65 -0.07 -11.94
C GLU A 43 2.09 0.84 -10.83
N ALA A 44 0.92 0.50 -10.30
CA ALA A 44 0.32 1.19 -9.16
C ALA A 44 1.14 1.03 -7.86
N GLY A 45 1.69 -0.17 -7.60
CA GLY A 45 2.58 -0.43 -6.47
C GLY A 45 3.92 0.29 -6.65
N GLU A 46 4.51 0.21 -7.84
CA GLU A 46 5.79 0.88 -8.15
C GLU A 46 5.68 2.40 -8.10
N ARG A 47 4.57 3.00 -8.58
CA ARG A 47 4.34 4.44 -8.47
C ARG A 47 4.15 4.88 -7.01
N LEU A 48 3.42 4.11 -6.21
CA LEU A 48 3.27 4.37 -4.78
C LEU A 48 4.60 4.24 -4.04
N ASP A 49 5.42 3.25 -4.40
CA ASP A 49 6.75 3.08 -3.81
C ASP A 49 7.74 4.16 -4.27
N ALA A 50 7.64 4.65 -5.50
CA ALA A 50 8.43 5.78 -5.99
C ALA A 50 8.01 7.12 -5.34
N GLU A 51 6.71 7.38 -5.21
CA GLU A 51 6.20 8.55 -4.49
C GLU A 51 6.62 8.50 -3.02
N ARG A 52 6.53 7.31 -2.41
CA ARG A 52 7.05 7.05 -1.06
C ARG A 52 8.54 7.36 -0.98
N ALA A 53 9.38 6.76 -1.84
CA ALA A 53 10.83 6.96 -1.83
C ALA A 53 11.21 8.45 -1.97
N ARG A 54 10.48 9.19 -2.80
CA ARG A 54 10.68 10.63 -2.97
C ARG A 54 10.30 11.42 -1.72
N LEU A 55 9.16 11.10 -1.09
CA LEU A 55 8.75 11.73 0.18
C LEU A 55 9.75 11.44 1.30
N PHE A 56 10.25 10.20 1.39
CA PHE A 56 11.31 9.81 2.31
C PHE A 56 12.59 10.61 2.07
N THR A 57 13.05 10.69 0.82
CA THR A 57 14.28 11.44 0.46
C THR A 57 14.17 12.92 0.84
N HIS A 58 12.99 13.55 0.61
CA HIS A 58 12.78 14.94 0.98
C HIS A 58 12.71 15.15 2.50
N SER A 59 12.08 14.23 3.23
CA SER A 59 12.05 14.26 4.69
C SER A 59 13.45 14.06 5.26
N GLU A 60 14.22 13.08 4.77
CA GLU A 60 15.61 12.87 5.18
C GLU A 60 16.50 14.08 4.91
N ALA A 61 16.34 14.75 3.76
CA ALA A 61 17.07 15.97 3.47
C ALA A 61 16.71 17.13 4.43
N PHE A 62 15.43 17.24 4.82
CA PHE A 62 15.00 18.19 5.84
C PHE A 62 15.64 17.87 7.20
N TRP A 63 15.53 16.63 7.68
CA TRP A 63 16.07 16.21 8.98
C TRP A 63 17.60 16.17 9.03
N ALA A 64 18.27 15.99 7.90
CA ALA A 64 19.72 16.13 7.80
C ALA A 64 20.16 17.59 7.97
N ARG A 65 19.37 18.54 7.47
CA ARG A 65 19.61 19.98 7.63
C ARG A 65 19.20 20.47 9.02
N TRP A 66 18.07 19.99 9.52
CA TRP A 66 17.44 20.38 10.77
C TRP A 66 17.22 19.16 11.66
N PRO A 67 18.29 18.60 12.27
CA PRO A 67 18.15 17.50 13.21
C PRO A 67 17.30 17.93 14.42
N ASN A 68 16.72 16.98 15.16
CA ASN A 68 15.78 17.19 16.27
C ASN A 68 16.08 18.38 17.22
N ASN A 69 17.35 18.71 17.47
CA ASN A 69 17.75 19.83 18.31
C ASN A 69 17.68 21.20 17.62
N ARG A 70 17.71 21.26 16.28
CA ARG A 70 17.69 22.49 15.46
C ARG A 70 16.40 22.68 14.68
N VAL A 71 15.45 21.74 14.74
CA VAL A 71 14.15 21.88 14.05
C VAL A 71 13.39 23.16 14.46
N PHE A 72 13.61 23.68 15.67
CA PHE A 72 13.03 24.94 16.16
C PHE A 72 13.60 26.21 15.51
N GLU A 73 14.78 26.10 14.89
CA GLU A 73 15.45 27.19 14.17
C GLU A 73 15.02 27.25 12.71
N ALA A 74 14.39 26.18 12.19
CA ALA A 74 13.96 26.12 10.80
C ALA A 74 12.92 27.22 10.46
N PRO A 75 12.90 27.72 9.21
CA PRO A 75 11.87 28.63 8.73
C PRO A 75 10.47 28.01 8.82
N TYR A 76 9.45 28.84 9.09
CA TYR A 76 8.07 28.37 9.21
C TYR A 76 7.58 27.67 7.93
N ASP A 77 7.93 28.18 6.75
CA ASP A 77 7.54 27.59 5.47
C ASP A 77 8.13 26.18 5.29
N GLU A 78 9.39 25.96 5.67
CA GLU A 78 10.02 24.64 5.62
C GLU A 78 9.39 23.68 6.63
N LEU A 79 8.99 24.17 7.80
CA LEU A 79 8.27 23.38 8.81
C LEU A 79 6.86 23.00 8.33
N ALA A 80 6.14 23.92 7.71
CA ALA A 80 4.81 23.65 7.16
C ALA A 80 4.87 22.61 6.03
N ASP A 81 5.84 22.71 5.12
CA ASP A 81 6.07 21.73 4.07
C ASP A 81 6.39 20.33 4.64
N GLU A 82 7.22 20.27 5.69
CA GLU A 82 7.54 19.00 6.35
C GLU A 82 6.34 18.39 7.09
N ALA A 83 5.50 19.21 7.72
CA ALA A 83 4.27 18.76 8.34
C ALA A 83 3.33 18.10 7.31
N ILE A 84 3.11 18.76 6.17
CA ILE A 84 2.30 18.23 5.06
C ILE A 84 2.90 16.92 4.53
N ARG A 85 4.23 16.83 4.39
CA ARG A 85 4.89 15.58 3.98
C ARG A 85 4.67 14.45 4.99
N CYS A 86 4.84 14.72 6.28
CA CYS A 86 4.60 13.73 7.34
C CYS A 86 3.14 13.24 7.32
N GLU A 87 2.18 14.14 7.17
CA GLU A 87 0.76 13.79 7.05
C GLU A 87 0.47 12.90 5.85
N ARG A 88 1.02 13.24 4.66
CA ARG A 88 0.85 12.42 3.45
C ARG A 88 1.44 11.01 3.64
N VAL A 89 2.60 10.89 4.27
CA VAL A 89 3.21 9.58 4.53
C VAL A 89 2.36 8.76 5.52
N ILE A 90 1.84 9.39 6.57
CA ILE A 90 0.91 8.76 7.52
C ILE A 90 -0.33 8.25 6.77
N GLU A 91 -0.92 9.06 5.89
CA GLU A 91 -2.09 8.69 5.11
C GLU A 91 -1.81 7.46 4.22
N ILE A 92 -0.66 7.43 3.53
CA ILE A 92 -0.25 6.28 2.71
C ILE A 92 -0.16 5.01 3.57
N TYR A 93 0.46 5.08 4.74
CA TYR A 93 0.55 3.93 5.64
C TYR A 93 -0.80 3.54 6.24
N GLN A 94 -1.71 4.49 6.48
CA GLN A 94 -3.07 4.20 6.92
C GLN A 94 -3.86 3.46 5.85
N ARG A 95 -3.75 3.89 4.57
CA ARG A 95 -4.35 3.16 3.44
C ARG A 95 -3.74 1.77 3.28
N GLN A 96 -2.42 1.64 3.45
CA GLN A 96 -1.73 0.34 3.43
C GLN A 96 -2.15 -0.58 4.60
N ARG A 97 -2.44 -0.01 5.77
CA ARG A 97 -2.97 -0.76 6.92
C ARG A 97 -4.36 -1.32 6.61
N GLY A 98 -5.18 -0.57 5.88
CA GLY A 98 -6.50 -0.96 5.34
C GLY A 98 -7.60 -1.14 6.40
N THR A 99 -7.26 -1.60 7.60
CA THR A 99 -8.16 -1.81 8.73
C THR A 99 -7.58 -1.22 10.00
N ASN A 100 -8.43 -0.84 10.94
CA ASN A 100 -8.00 -0.46 12.30
C ASN A 100 -7.86 -1.68 13.21
N VAL A 101 -8.43 -2.83 12.82
CA VAL A 101 -8.41 -4.06 13.60
C VAL A 101 -7.13 -4.85 13.28
N ARG A 102 -6.34 -5.14 14.31
CA ARG A 102 -5.12 -5.94 14.15
C ARG A 102 -5.48 -7.38 13.75
N PRO A 103 -4.97 -7.89 12.62
CA PRO A 103 -5.19 -9.28 12.22
C PRO A 103 -4.57 -10.27 13.22
N ALA A 104 -5.23 -11.41 13.44
CA ALA A 104 -4.77 -12.40 14.44
C ALA A 104 -3.43 -13.04 14.06
N THR A 105 -3.24 -13.48 12.80
CA THR A 105 -2.03 -14.16 12.31
C THR A 105 -1.80 -13.91 10.81
N GLY A 106 -0.66 -14.36 10.30
CA GLY A 106 -0.36 -14.40 8.86
C GLY A 106 0.29 -13.14 8.28
N HIS A 107 0.35 -13.07 6.95
CA HIS A 107 0.99 -11.99 6.20
C HIS A 107 0.32 -10.62 6.45
N ALA A 108 -1.01 -10.60 6.57
CA ALA A 108 -1.77 -9.39 6.90
C ALA A 108 -1.36 -8.77 8.24
N ARG A 109 -1.04 -9.59 9.26
CA ARG A 109 -0.54 -9.09 10.55
C ARG A 109 0.83 -8.43 10.42
N LYS A 110 1.73 -8.98 9.61
CA LYS A 110 3.06 -8.39 9.37
C LYS A 110 2.95 -7.03 8.66
N ILE A 111 2.08 -6.93 7.65
CA ILE A 111 1.80 -5.67 6.95
C ILE A 111 1.22 -4.65 7.93
N TYR A 112 0.22 -5.05 8.72
CA TYR A 112 -0.39 -4.18 9.73
C TYR A 112 0.63 -3.68 10.75
N ASP A 113 1.43 -4.58 11.34
CA ASP A 113 2.42 -4.23 12.37
C ASP A 113 3.49 -3.29 11.79
N LYS A 114 3.96 -3.55 10.56
CA LYS A 114 4.90 -2.66 9.85
C LYS A 114 4.28 -1.28 9.60
N ALA A 115 3.07 -1.22 9.02
CA ALA A 115 2.38 0.04 8.76
C ALA A 115 2.16 0.83 10.06
N ASN A 116 1.76 0.17 11.15
CA ASN A 116 1.53 0.81 12.44
C ASN A 116 2.81 1.36 13.06
N SER A 117 3.94 0.64 12.95
CA SER A 117 5.24 1.14 13.41
C SER A 117 5.69 2.39 12.65
N GLN A 118 5.45 2.43 11.34
CA GLN A 118 5.79 3.57 10.49
C GLN A 118 4.87 4.77 10.78
N ILE A 119 3.57 4.54 10.95
CA ILE A 119 2.62 5.58 11.37
C ILE A 119 3.08 6.21 12.69
N ALA A 120 3.44 5.40 13.69
CA ALA A 120 3.89 5.90 14.98
C ALA A 120 5.17 6.75 14.87
N ALA A 121 6.14 6.33 14.04
CA ALA A 121 7.37 7.08 13.80
C ALA A 121 7.08 8.45 13.18
N TYR A 122 6.28 8.49 12.11
CA TYR A 122 5.93 9.74 11.45
C TYR A 122 5.03 10.65 12.29
N GLN A 123 4.17 10.09 13.15
CA GLN A 123 3.40 10.88 14.12
C GLN A 123 4.32 11.58 15.13
N ALA A 124 5.38 10.92 15.60
CA ALA A 124 6.35 11.54 16.49
C ALA A 124 7.11 12.70 15.79
N MET A 125 7.50 12.50 14.54
CA MET A 125 8.15 13.53 13.71
C MET A 125 7.20 14.72 13.49
N LEU A 126 5.95 14.46 13.09
CA LEU A 126 4.93 15.48 12.90
C LEU A 126 4.70 16.31 14.17
N ASN A 127 4.61 15.65 15.33
CA ASN A 127 4.46 16.34 16.61
C ASN A 127 5.66 17.25 16.90
N SER A 128 6.88 16.82 16.59
CA SER A 128 8.08 17.66 16.73
C SER A 128 8.03 18.89 15.82
N VAL A 129 7.61 18.72 14.57
CA VAL A 129 7.45 19.81 13.60
C VAL A 129 6.36 20.79 14.06
N HIS A 130 5.20 20.30 14.48
CA HIS A 130 4.13 21.14 15.03
C HIS A 130 4.60 21.93 16.27
N ASN A 131 5.33 21.30 17.18
CA ASN A 131 5.90 22.01 18.32
C ASN A 131 6.85 23.13 17.88
N ALA A 132 7.68 22.89 16.86
CA ALA A 132 8.55 23.91 16.28
C ALA A 132 7.75 25.03 15.58
N MET A 133 6.67 24.71 14.88
CA MET A 133 5.76 25.69 14.28
C MET A 133 5.09 26.56 15.33
N HIS A 134 4.56 25.97 16.41
CA HIS A 134 3.99 26.71 17.55
C HIS A 134 5.02 27.64 18.19
N TYR A 135 6.26 27.16 18.35
CA TYR A 135 7.35 27.98 18.87
C TYR A 135 7.70 29.14 17.91
N ALA A 136 7.77 28.90 16.61
CA ALA A 136 8.01 29.94 15.60
C ALA A 136 6.90 31.00 15.60
N ILE A 137 5.63 30.59 15.71
CA ILE A 137 4.48 31.49 15.84
C ILE A 137 4.61 32.35 17.10
N ALA A 138 4.94 31.74 18.25
CA ALA A 138 5.12 32.47 19.50
C ALA A 138 6.26 33.51 19.44
N GLN A 139 7.23 33.32 18.54
CA GLN A 139 8.31 34.27 18.27
C GLN A 139 7.99 35.31 17.18
N GLY A 140 6.76 35.33 16.65
CA GLY A 140 6.38 36.23 15.56
C GLY A 140 6.96 35.84 14.19
N ARG A 141 7.51 34.62 14.06
CA ARG A 141 7.98 34.02 12.80
C ARG A 141 6.88 33.21 12.09
N GLY A 142 5.65 33.26 12.60
CA GLY A 142 4.49 32.56 12.06
C GLY A 142 3.91 33.20 10.79
N PRO A 143 2.85 32.61 10.22
CA PRO A 143 2.25 33.12 9.00
C PRO A 143 1.71 34.53 9.24
N GLN A 144 2.13 35.47 8.40
CA GLN A 144 1.60 36.83 8.45
C GLN A 144 0.18 36.79 7.89
N LEU A 145 -0.81 36.79 8.79
CA LEU A 145 -2.19 37.01 8.42
C LEU A 145 -2.28 38.38 7.72
N PRO A 146 -2.85 38.48 6.51
CA PRO A 146 -3.02 39.76 5.86
C PRO A 146 -3.89 40.65 6.76
N SER A 147 -3.39 41.84 7.10
CA SER A 147 -4.16 42.87 7.78
C SER A 147 -5.25 43.35 6.81
N ASN A 148 -6.51 42.98 7.09
CA ASN A 148 -7.67 43.61 6.47
C ASN A 148 -7.85 45.03 7.00
#